data_AF-A0AAW2XAD7-F1
#
_entry.id   AF-A0AAW2XAD7-F1
#
_cell.length_a   1.000
_cell.length_b   1.000
_cell.length_c   1.000
_cell.angle_alpha   90.00
_cell.angle_beta   90.00
_cell.angle_gamma   90.00
#
_symmetry.space_group_name_H-M   'P 1'
#
loop_
_entity.id
_entity.type
_entity.pdbx_description
1 polymer ?
#
loop_
_entity_poly.entity_id
_entity_poly.type
_entity_poly.pdbx_seq_one_letter_code
_entity_poly.pdbx_strand_id
1 'polypeptide(L)'
;MGSNQVWTLVDPPKGARPVGCKWVYKCKLGADGEVSAFKAKLVVKGYTQRPGIDFEETYSPVAMAKSIRILLPIAVWYNYEIWQMDVKTAFLNGFIEEEIFMDQSEGFTAVGEEQKVCCLQRSIYGLKQAS
;
A
#
# COMPACT_ATOMS: atom_id res chain seq x y z
N MET A 1 -14.75 4.40 12.86
CA MET A 1 -13.78 4.28 11.76
C MET A 1 -12.42 4.11 12.42
N GLY A 2 -11.83 2.92 12.39
CA GLY A 2 -10.50 2.72 12.99
C GLY A 2 -9.51 3.58 12.23
N SER A 3 -8.90 4.56 12.91
CA SER A 3 -7.86 5.40 12.31
C SER A 3 -6.63 4.53 12.13
N ASN A 4 -6.51 3.91 10.96
CA ASN A 4 -5.19 3.52 10.48
C ASN A 4 -4.44 4.85 10.36
N GLN A 5 -3.60 5.17 11.33
CA GLN A 5 -2.70 6.34 11.30
C GLN A 5 -1.65 6.05 10.22
N VAL A 6 -2.08 6.13 8.96
CA VAL A 6 -1.24 5.78 7.80
C VAL A 6 -0.18 6.86 7.59
N TRP A 7 -0.48 8.11 7.93
CA TRP A 7 0.47 9.21 7.88
C TRP A 7 0.20 10.27 8.96
N THR A 8 1.21 11.09 9.20
CA THR A 8 1.13 12.32 10.00
C THR A 8 1.51 13.51 9.13
N LEU A 9 0.89 14.67 9.38
CA LEU A 9 1.18 15.88 8.62
C LEU A 9 2.33 16.63 9.30
N VAL A 10 3.41 16.87 8.57
CA VAL A 10 4.64 17.49 9.10
C VAL A 10 5.16 18.56 8.14
N ASP A 11 5.94 19.50 8.68
CA ASP A 11 6.69 20.43 7.83
C ASP A 11 7.75 19.65 7.03
N PRO A 12 7.93 19.96 5.73
CA PRO A 12 8.89 19.25 4.89
C PRO A 12 10.31 19.44 5.45
N PRO A 13 11.04 18.34 5.75
CA PRO A 13 12.42 18.45 6.18
C PRO A 13 13.27 19.11 5.10
N LYS A 14 14.35 19.79 5.51
CA LYS A 14 15.27 20.44 4.56
C LYS A 14 15.84 19.41 3.59
N GLY A 15 15.59 19.61 2.30
CA GLY A 15 16.08 18.74 1.23
C GLY A 15 15.25 17.48 0.98
N ALA A 16 14.16 17.28 1.73
CA ALA A 16 13.21 16.20 1.46
C ALA A 16 12.54 16.43 0.09
N ARG A 17 12.37 15.34 -0.65
CA ARG A 17 11.64 15.33 -1.93
C ARG A 17 10.43 14.43 -1.76
N PRO A 18 9.25 14.98 -1.45
CA PRO A 18 8.05 14.18 -1.28
C PRO A 18 7.71 13.41 -2.56
N VAL A 19 7.22 12.20 -2.37
CA VAL A 19 6.72 11.34 -3.44
C VAL A 19 5.30 11.77 -3.76
N GLY A 20 5.04 12.06 -5.03
CA GLY A 20 3.68 12.44 -5.43
C GLY A 20 2.70 11.27 -5.26
N CYS A 21 1.42 11.59 -5.15
CA CYS A 21 0.35 10.60 -5.11
C CYS A 21 -0.73 10.90 -6.17
N LYS A 22 -1.64 9.96 -6.41
CA LYS A 22 -2.81 10.16 -7.26
C LYS A 22 -3.97 9.29 -6.83
N TRP A 23 -5.18 9.76 -7.11
CA TRP A 23 -6.38 8.94 -7.00
C TRP A 23 -6.55 8.06 -8.24
N VAL A 24 -6.84 6.78 -8.01
CA VAL A 24 -7.22 5.82 -9.05
C VAL A 24 -8.66 5.42 -8.81
N TYR A 25 -9.52 5.76 -9.76
CA TYR A 25 -10.94 5.44 -9.74
C TYR A 25 -11.21 4.21 -10.59
N LYS A 26 -12.06 3.31 -10.09
CA LYS A 26 -12.48 2.11 -10.82
C LYS A 26 -13.94 1.81 -10.56
N CYS A 27 -14.73 1.76 -11.62
CA CYS A 27 -16.06 1.18 -11.60
C CYS A 27 -15.94 -0.34 -11.68
N LYS A 28 -16.61 -1.05 -10.77
CA LYS A 28 -16.78 -2.50 -10.85
C LYS A 28 -18.17 -2.79 -11.38
N LEU A 29 -18.23 -3.59 -12.43
CA LEU A 29 -19.47 -4.14 -12.95
C LEU A 29 -19.79 -5.47 -12.25
N GLY A 30 -21.07 -5.72 -12.02
CA GLY A 30 -21.60 -7.00 -11.59
C GLY A 30 -21.63 -8.00 -12.74
N ALA A 31 -22.04 -9.23 -12.43
CA ALA A 31 -22.18 -10.28 -13.45
C ALA A 31 -23.31 -9.99 -14.46
N ASP A 32 -24.25 -9.14 -14.06
CA ASP A 32 -25.37 -8.60 -14.84
C ASP A 32 -24.97 -7.40 -15.73
N GLY A 33 -23.72 -6.91 -15.61
CA GLY A 33 -23.24 -5.74 -16.34
C GLY A 33 -23.57 -4.40 -15.68
N GLU A 34 -24.31 -4.41 -14.57
CA GLU A 34 -24.65 -3.20 -13.80
C GLU A 34 -23.52 -2.77 -12.87
N VAL A 35 -23.51 -1.49 -12.48
CA VAL A 35 -22.46 -1.00 -11.57
C VAL A 35 -22.68 -1.56 -10.16
N SER A 36 -21.77 -2.44 -9.74
CA SER A 36 -21.80 -3.03 -8.39
C SER A 36 -21.05 -2.19 -7.36
N ALA A 37 -20.02 -1.46 -7.75
CA ALA A 37 -19.27 -0.58 -6.84
C ALA A 37 -18.42 0.47 -7.56
N PHE A 38 -18.32 1.65 -6.98
CA PHE A 38 -17.27 2.63 -7.29
C PHE A 38 -16.14 2.49 -6.28
N LYS A 39 -14.90 2.33 -6.75
CA LYS A 39 -13.71 2.28 -5.90
C LYS A 39 -12.81 3.47 -6.19
N ALA A 40 -12.40 4.18 -5.15
CA ALA A 40 -11.31 5.13 -5.18
C ALA A 40 -10.14 4.57 -4.37
N LYS A 41 -8.92 4.66 -4.91
CA LYS A 41 -7.69 4.28 -4.20
C LYS A 41 -6.70 5.41 -4.29
N LEU A 42 -6.14 5.81 -3.15
CA LEU A 42 -4.97 6.66 -3.14
C LEU A 42 -3.74 5.79 -3.43
N VAL A 43 -2.96 6.19 -4.44
CA VAL A 43 -1.80 5.44 -4.90
C VAL A 43 -0.59 6.37 -4.91
N VAL A 44 0.48 5.91 -4.29
CA VAL A 44 1.78 6.59 -4.35
C VAL A 44 2.37 6.41 -5.73
N LYS A 45 2.99 7.46 -6.28
CA LYS A 45 3.74 7.40 -7.54
C LYS A 45 5.11 6.76 -7.32
N GLY A 46 5.18 5.51 -6.83
CA GLY A 46 6.46 4.89 -6.45
C GLY A 46 7.48 4.70 -7.58
N TYR A 47 7.10 4.97 -8.85
CA TYR A 47 8.09 5.09 -9.94
C TYR A 47 9.00 6.32 -9.79
N THR A 48 8.64 7.29 -8.94
CA THR A 48 9.50 8.45 -8.60
C THR A 48 10.38 8.20 -7.38
N GLN A 49 10.26 7.05 -6.71
CA GLN A 49 11.14 6.67 -5.60
C GLN A 49 12.54 6.28 -6.11
N ARG A 50 13.56 6.62 -5.33
CA ARG A 50 14.98 6.38 -5.63
C ARG A 50 15.54 5.26 -4.72
N PRO A 51 16.20 4.24 -5.30
CA PRO A 51 16.92 3.24 -4.52
C PRO A 51 18.01 3.88 -3.64
N GLY A 52 18.20 3.38 -2.42
CA GLY A 52 19.17 3.87 -1.44
C GLY A 52 18.81 5.23 -0.81
N ILE A 53 17.62 5.75 -1.09
CA ILE A 53 17.07 6.96 -0.46
C ILE A 53 15.67 6.70 0.05
N ASP A 54 14.76 6.31 -0.86
CA ASP A 54 13.34 6.14 -0.57
C ASP A 54 12.96 4.66 -0.33
N PHE A 55 13.85 3.74 -0.67
CA PHE A 55 13.77 2.30 -0.39
C PHE A 55 15.14 1.63 -0.60
N GLU A 56 15.44 0.56 0.14
CA GLU A 56 16.63 -0.27 -0.07
C GLU A 56 16.34 -1.44 -1.01
N GLU A 57 15.29 -2.22 -0.73
CA GLU A 57 14.91 -3.39 -1.51
C GLU A 57 13.44 -3.31 -1.96
N THR A 58 13.16 -3.92 -3.13
CA THR A 58 11.78 -4.05 -3.63
C THR A 58 11.22 -5.39 -3.15
N TYR A 59 10.30 -5.34 -2.19
CA TYR A 59 9.62 -6.54 -1.70
C TYR A 59 8.21 -6.65 -2.28
N SER A 60 7.87 -7.87 -2.71
CA SER A 60 6.50 -8.30 -2.92
C SER A 60 6.32 -9.66 -2.26
N PRO A 61 5.46 -9.80 -1.24
CA PRO A 61 5.21 -11.04 -0.55
C PRO A 61 4.30 -11.93 -1.41
N VAL A 62 4.79 -12.38 -2.56
CA VAL A 62 4.09 -13.36 -3.40
C VAL A 62 4.61 -14.75 -3.03
N ALA A 63 3.72 -15.57 -2.46
CA ALA A 63 4.02 -16.98 -2.22
C ALA A 63 4.32 -17.66 -3.56
N MET A 64 5.49 -18.30 -3.66
CA MET A 64 5.87 -19.01 -4.88
C MET A 64 4.99 -20.26 -5.04
N ALA A 65 4.41 -20.44 -6.23
CA ALA A 65 3.56 -21.60 -6.54
C ALA A 65 4.28 -22.94 -6.31
N LYS A 66 5.61 -22.99 -6.49
CA LYS A 66 6.43 -24.18 -6.18
C LYS A 66 6.37 -24.54 -4.69
N SER A 67 6.56 -23.56 -3.81
CA SER A 67 6.49 -23.78 -2.36
C SER A 67 5.11 -24.26 -1.92
N ILE A 68 4.03 -23.66 -2.47
CA ILE A 68 2.66 -24.10 -2.20
C ILE A 68 2.46 -25.56 -2.66
N ARG A 69 2.92 -25.92 -3.86
CA ARG A 69 2.82 -27.29 -4.39
C ARG A 69 3.61 -28.32 -3.58
N ILE A 70 4.67 -27.92 -2.87
CA ILE A 70 5.43 -28.80 -1.97
C ILE A 70 4.70 -28.94 -0.63
N LEU A 71 4.14 -27.84 -0.10
CA LEU A 71 3.41 -27.82 1.17
C LEU A 71 2.13 -28.67 1.13
N LEU A 72 1.40 -28.67 0.00
CA LEU A 72 0.14 -29.40 -0.12
C LEU A 72 0.27 -30.93 0.12
N PRO A 73 1.18 -31.68 -0.54
CA PRO A 73 1.42 -33.09 -0.24
C PRO A 73 1.85 -33.36 1.21
N ILE A 74 2.67 -32.47 1.79
CA ILE A 74 3.11 -32.59 3.18
C ILE A 74 1.90 -32.49 4.12
N ALA A 75 1.03 -31.51 3.90
CA ALA A 75 -0.19 -31.36 4.68
C ALA A 75 -1.11 -32.59 4.57
N VAL A 76 -1.26 -33.15 3.36
CA VAL A 76 -2.03 -34.39 3.16
C VAL A 76 -1.38 -35.58 3.89
N TRP A 77 -0.06 -35.74 3.80
CA TRP A 77 0.66 -36.84 4.45
C TRP A 77 0.49 -36.84 5.97
N TYR A 78 0.55 -35.66 6.59
CA TYR A 78 0.37 -35.50 8.03
C TYR A 78 -1.09 -35.26 8.46
N ASN A 79 -2.04 -35.35 7.52
CA ASN A 79 -3.47 -35.08 7.74
C ASN A 79 -3.74 -33.72 8.42
N TYR A 80 -3.07 -32.67 7.94
CA TYR A 80 -3.26 -31.30 8.40
C TYR A 80 -4.38 -30.59 7.65
N GLU A 81 -5.14 -29.78 8.38
CA GLU A 81 -6.11 -28.86 7.80
C GLU A 81 -5.42 -27.57 7.30
N ILE A 82 -5.81 -27.12 6.11
CA ILE A 82 -5.32 -25.88 5.52
C ILE A 82 -6.43 -24.84 5.55
N TRP A 83 -6.14 -23.70 6.15
CA TRP A 83 -7.04 -22.55 6.22
C TRP A 83 -6.51 -21.42 5.34
N GLN A 84 -7.37 -20.82 4.53
CA GLN A 84 -7.05 -19.64 3.73
C GLN A 84 -7.71 -18.40 4.34
N MET A 85 -6.93 -17.34 4.55
CA MET A 85 -7.42 -16.05 5.01
C MET A 85 -7.02 -14.97 4.00
N ASP A 86 -8.00 -14.23 3.49
CA ASP A 86 -7.78 -13.02 2.70
C ASP A 86 -8.00 -11.78 3.57
N VAL A 87 -6.93 -11.04 3.83
CA VAL A 87 -6.97 -9.84 4.67
C VAL A 87 -7.22 -8.62 3.78
N LYS A 88 -8.37 -7.96 4.00
CA LYS A 88 -8.67 -6.69 3.32
C LYS A 88 -7.58 -5.67 3.63
N THR A 89 -7.05 -5.03 2.57
CA THR A 89 -6.03 -3.98 2.66
C THR A 89 -4.82 -4.38 3.50
N ALA A 90 -4.32 -5.61 3.32
CA ALA A 90 -3.17 -6.14 4.06
C ALA A 90 -1.94 -5.21 4.00
N PHE A 91 -1.73 -4.52 2.88
CA PHE A 91 -0.65 -3.54 2.72
C PHE A 91 -0.73 -2.37 3.72
N LEU A 92 -1.90 -1.98 4.23
CA LEU A 92 -1.98 -0.92 5.26
C LEU A 92 -1.50 -1.40 6.64
N ASN A 93 -1.32 -2.70 6.83
CA ASN A 93 -0.86 -3.26 8.10
C ASN A 93 0.68 -3.33 8.19
N GLY A 94 1.38 -3.23 7.06
CA GLY A 94 2.84 -3.14 7.03
C GLY A 94 3.30 -1.80 7.61
N PHE A 95 4.10 -1.87 8.67
CA PHE A 95 4.89 -0.71 9.08
C PHE A 95 6.03 -0.53 8.08
N ILE A 96 6.36 0.73 7.79
CA ILE A 96 7.54 1.07 7.02
C ILE A 96 8.61 1.58 7.98
N GLU A 97 9.83 1.09 7.82
CA GLU A 97 10.98 1.57 8.60
C GLU A 97 11.59 2.82 7.93
N GLU A 98 11.40 2.96 6.62
CA GLU A 98 11.91 4.07 5.85
C GLU A 98 11.09 5.35 6.05
N GLU A 99 11.79 6.46 6.20
CA GLU A 99 11.17 7.78 6.32
C GLU A 99 10.76 8.30 4.94
N ILE A 100 9.48 8.08 4.58
CA ILE A 100 8.95 8.47 3.27
C ILE A 100 7.94 9.59 3.43
N PHE A 101 8.20 10.69 2.73
CA PHE A 101 7.29 11.82 2.62
C PHE A 101 6.47 11.71 1.35
N MET A 102 5.18 12.00 1.44
CA MET A 102 4.25 12.01 0.32
C MET A 102 3.57 13.38 0.23
N ASP A 103 3.34 13.86 -0.98
CA ASP A 103 2.52 15.05 -1.19
C ASP A 103 1.09 14.82 -0.68
N GLN A 104 0.46 15.87 -0.18
CA GLN A 104 -0.97 15.83 0.12
C GLN A 104 -1.76 15.51 -1.15
N SER A 105 -2.78 14.66 -1.03
CA SER A 105 -3.54 14.23 -2.20
C SER A 105 -4.42 15.36 -2.72
N GLU A 106 -4.48 15.49 -4.04
CA GLU A 106 -5.33 16.47 -4.71
C GLU A 106 -6.79 16.38 -4.20
N GLY A 107 -7.35 17.53 -3.82
CA GLY A 107 -8.70 17.64 -3.24
C GLY A 107 -8.81 17.32 -1.74
N PHE A 108 -7.72 16.94 -1.06
CA PHE A 108 -7.69 16.67 0.39
C PHE A 108 -6.51 17.37 1.10
N THR A 109 -6.09 18.53 0.59
CA THR A 109 -5.08 19.36 1.24
C THR A 109 -5.66 20.05 2.47
N ALA A 110 -4.92 20.05 3.58
CA ALA A 110 -5.30 20.75 4.80
C ALA A 110 -5.22 22.28 4.59
N VAL A 111 -6.34 22.96 4.83
CA VAL A 111 -6.46 24.42 4.66
C VAL A 111 -5.54 25.14 5.64
N GLY A 112 -4.67 26.03 5.13
CA GLY A 112 -3.65 26.74 5.91
C GLY A 112 -2.38 25.94 6.18
N GLU A 113 -2.31 24.68 5.74
CA GLU A 113 -1.15 23.79 5.88
C GLU A 113 -0.77 23.18 4.52
N GLU A 114 -1.02 23.89 3.42
CA GLU A 114 -0.84 23.39 2.05
C GLU A 114 0.61 23.02 1.74
N GLN A 115 1.57 23.61 2.45
CA GLN A 115 3.00 23.35 2.30
C GLN A 115 3.49 22.13 3.08
N LYS A 116 2.66 21.57 3.96
CA LYS A 116 3.01 20.38 4.74
C LYS A 116 2.94 19.11 3.89
N VAL A 117 3.66 18.10 4.33
CA VAL A 117 3.78 16.80 3.66
C VAL A 117 3.32 15.68 4.59
N CYS A 118 2.83 14.59 3.99
CA CYS A 118 2.41 13.41 4.72
C CYS A 118 3.62 12.52 4.98
N CYS A 119 4.06 12.41 6.24
CA CYS A 119 5.04 11.42 6.67
C CYS A 119 4.34 10.07 6.83
N LEU A 120 4.65 9.12 5.97
CA LEU A 120 4.02 7.80 5.98
C LEU A 120 4.52 6.99 7.18
N GLN A 121 3.59 6.38 7.91
CA GLN A 121 3.84 5.48 9.05
C GLN A 121 3.58 4.01 8.68
N ARG A 122 2.79 3.80 7.61
CA ARG A 122 2.37 2.50 7.11
C ARG A 122 2.49 2.49 5.60
N SER A 123 2.65 1.30 5.04
CA SER A 123 2.73 1.14 3.60
C SER A 123 1.41 1.52 2.91
N ILE A 124 1.52 2.23 1.78
CA ILE A 124 0.43 2.54 0.86
C ILE A 124 0.69 1.86 -0.48
N TYR A 125 -0.40 1.56 -1.19
CA TYR A 125 -0.34 1.02 -2.54
C TYR A 125 0.55 1.87 -3.47
N GLY A 126 1.43 1.20 -4.21
CA GLY A 126 2.30 1.84 -5.19
C GLY A 126 3.68 2.23 -4.66
N LEU A 127 3.96 2.06 -3.36
CA LEU A 127 5.35 2.08 -2.86
C LEU A 127 6.13 0.86 -3.39
N LYS A 128 7.42 1.04 -3.66
CA LYS A 128 8.32 0.00 -4.17
C LYS A 128 8.47 -1.17 -3.19
N GLN A 129 8.46 -0.91 -1.90
CA GLN A 129 8.65 -1.88 -0.83
C GLN A 129 7.34 -2.46 -0.27
N ALA A 130 6.18 -2.11 -0.83
CA ALA A 130 4.86 -2.48 -0.30
C ALA A 130 3.95 -3.22 -1.30
N SER A 131 4.55 -3.97 -2.23
CA SER A 131 3.82 -4.57 -3.36
C SER A 131 2.73 -5.54 -2.93
#